data_AF-A0A9E6VUG0-F1
#
_entry.id   AF-A0A9E6VUG0-F1
#
_cell.length_a   1.000
_cell.length_b   1.000
_cell.length_c   1.000
_cell.angle_alpha   90.00
_cell.angle_beta   90.00
_cell.angle_gamma   90.00
#
_symmetry.space_group_name_H-M   'P 1'
#
loop_
_entity.id
_entity.type
_entity.pdbx_description
1 polymer ?
#
loop_
_entity_poly.entity_id
_entity_poly.type
_entity_poly.pdbx_seq_one_letter_code
_entity_poly.pdbx_strand_id
1 'polypeptide(L)'
;MKSVLWLTLSVCAVLPLQAQLVRGERPQKGIFQLNGKVKSVKETGYIIEIKNGDTTERKGRQSLADCDFLVKFNAETQKTEHLFYVPSGKVKDHYKFKYDAAGNMVNEFVTKRFWKWKNTTCDSGTYYRSVNYFYDAAGKLQKSEAQTSDTITDKPKHFYTEIYTYDSAGRKTGLKSSTEERVINRSEYKYDKAGNLAEEKKYQFDSSLTDVNTYSYDKDQNCTEVKEAMHNGFLRSRGIFKYSGTKYATEESWYYNEEPLDCRNVYKRDEHNNIVETRHYESEDTLHSITVNRYEYDKYGNWTKNTILINGKPKFVLYRTIEYYFE
;
A
#
# COMPACT_ATOMS: atom_id res chain seq x y z
N MET A 1 -1.10 35.23 8.54
CA MET A 1 -0.05 34.27 8.12
C MET A 1 -0.76 33.09 7.49
N LYS A 2 -0.71 32.97 6.16
CA LYS A 2 -1.31 31.86 5.43
C LYS A 2 -0.37 30.66 5.57
N SER A 3 -0.73 29.69 6.39
CA SER A 3 -0.04 28.41 6.51
C SER A 3 -0.17 27.69 5.17
N VAL A 4 0.99 27.43 4.56
CA VAL A 4 1.15 26.64 3.34
C VAL A 4 0.73 25.21 3.67
N LEU A 5 -0.51 24.85 3.31
CA LEU A 5 -0.96 23.45 3.28
C LEU A 5 -0.18 22.76 2.16
N TRP A 6 0.77 21.91 2.56
CA TRP A 6 1.31 20.92 1.65
C TRP A 6 0.20 19.89 1.40
N LEU A 7 -0.47 20.03 0.25
CA LEU A 7 -1.28 18.98 -0.37
C LEU A 7 -0.35 17.80 -0.69
N THR A 8 -0.10 16.95 0.31
CA THR A 8 0.18 15.56 0.00
C THR A 8 -1.13 15.00 -0.51
N LEU A 9 -1.22 14.74 -1.82
CA LEU A 9 -2.10 13.69 -2.33
C LEU A 9 -1.70 12.40 -1.62
N SER A 10 -2.21 12.21 -0.41
CA SER A 10 -2.25 10.91 0.22
C SER A 10 -3.05 10.06 -0.73
N VAL A 11 -2.40 9.04 -1.27
CA VAL A 11 -3.05 7.93 -1.94
C VAL A 11 -3.93 7.27 -0.87
N CYS A 12 -5.13 7.80 -0.65
CA CYS A 12 -6.17 7.19 0.18
C CYS A 12 -6.84 6.01 -0.53
N ALA A 13 -6.40 5.66 -1.75
CA ALA A 13 -6.93 4.56 -2.55
C ALA A 13 -6.48 3.14 -2.11
N VAL A 14 -6.04 2.93 -0.85
CA VAL A 14 -5.52 1.61 -0.40
C VAL A 14 -6.49 0.86 0.53
N LEU A 15 -7.60 1.47 0.96
CA LEU A 15 -8.37 0.90 2.07
C LEU A 15 -9.36 -0.24 1.76
N PRO A 16 -9.80 -0.52 0.51
CA PRO A 16 -10.48 -1.80 0.24
C PRO A 16 -9.56 -3.00 0.47
N LEU A 17 -8.24 -2.79 0.40
CA LEU A 17 -7.24 -3.82 0.64
C LEU A 17 -7.05 -4.11 2.13
N GLN A 18 -7.22 -3.11 3.02
CA GLN A 18 -7.12 -3.34 4.47
C GLN A 18 -8.25 -4.23 5.00
N ALA A 19 -9.46 -4.10 4.47
CA ALA A 19 -10.56 -5.03 4.80
C ALA A 19 -10.29 -6.47 4.31
N GLN A 20 -9.53 -6.64 3.22
CA GLN A 20 -9.09 -7.95 2.72
C GLN A 20 -7.91 -8.53 3.52
N LEU A 21 -7.00 -7.67 4.02
CA LEU A 21 -5.80 -8.05 4.78
C LEU A 21 -6.09 -8.63 6.17
N VAL A 22 -7.34 -8.56 6.64
CA VAL A 22 -7.74 -9.09 7.96
C VAL A 22 -8.08 -10.59 7.89
N ARG A 23 -8.29 -11.16 6.69
CA ARG A 23 -8.48 -12.61 6.50
C ARG A 23 -7.19 -13.43 6.57
N GLY A 24 -6.05 -12.85 6.94
CA GLY A 24 -4.76 -13.56 7.00
C GLY A 24 -4.17 -13.93 5.64
N GLU A 25 -4.95 -13.85 4.57
CA GLU A 25 -4.47 -13.89 3.20
C GLU A 25 -3.90 -12.52 2.83
N ARG A 26 -2.58 -12.37 2.86
CA ARG A 26 -1.95 -11.40 1.94
C ARG A 26 -2.23 -11.96 0.55
N PRO A 27 -2.99 -11.30 -0.34
CA PRO A 27 -3.14 -11.80 -1.70
C PRO A 27 -1.74 -11.91 -2.31
N GLN A 28 -1.28 -13.14 -2.59
CA GLN A 28 -0.02 -13.36 -3.32
C GLN A 28 -0.09 -12.77 -4.74
N LYS A 29 -1.31 -12.55 -5.28
CA LYS A 29 -1.58 -11.56 -6.34
C LYS A 29 -1.48 -10.13 -5.79
N GLY A 30 -0.30 -9.76 -5.32
CA GLY A 30 -0.02 -8.44 -4.75
C GLY A 30 0.01 -7.35 -5.82
N ILE A 31 -0.56 -6.19 -5.50
CA ILE A 31 -0.32 -4.80 -6.01
C ILE A 31 -0.26 -4.56 -7.54
N PHE A 32 0.33 -5.43 -8.33
CA PHE A 32 0.50 -5.29 -9.78
C PHE A 32 -0.61 -5.96 -10.60
N GLN A 33 -1.34 -6.94 -10.03
CA GLN A 33 -2.40 -7.71 -10.71
C GLN A 33 -1.97 -8.17 -12.12
N LEU A 34 -0.80 -8.81 -12.21
CA LEU A 34 -0.20 -9.17 -13.49
C LEU A 34 -0.77 -10.49 -14.02
N ASN A 35 -0.97 -10.54 -15.33
CA ASN A 35 -1.36 -11.72 -16.08
C ASN A 35 -0.13 -12.45 -16.63
N GLY A 36 -0.18 -13.79 -16.69
CA GLY A 36 0.91 -14.63 -17.20
C GLY A 36 2.03 -14.88 -16.19
N LYS A 37 2.97 -15.77 -16.55
CA LYS A 37 4.16 -16.08 -15.75
C LYS A 37 5.21 -14.99 -15.89
N VAL A 38 5.00 -13.88 -15.21
CA VAL A 38 5.92 -12.74 -15.23
C VAL A 38 7.22 -13.09 -14.50
N LYS A 39 8.34 -12.80 -15.15
CA LYS A 39 9.70 -12.90 -14.60
C LYS A 39 10.15 -11.58 -13.98
N SER A 40 9.86 -10.45 -14.63
CA SER A 40 10.19 -9.14 -14.09
C SER A 40 9.26 -8.04 -14.61
N VAL A 41 9.08 -6.98 -13.82
CA VAL A 41 8.45 -5.72 -14.23
C VAL A 41 9.32 -4.56 -13.82
N LYS A 42 9.74 -3.76 -14.79
CA LYS A 42 10.40 -2.48 -14.55
C LYS A 42 9.48 -1.34 -14.92
N GLU A 43 9.19 -0.44 -13.98
CA GLU A 43 8.39 0.76 -14.24
C GLU A 43 9.23 2.03 -14.14
N THR A 44 9.11 2.87 -15.15
CA THR A 44 9.92 4.07 -15.33
C THR A 44 9.00 5.24 -15.65
N GLY A 45 9.03 6.31 -14.82
CA GLY A 45 8.17 7.49 -14.99
C GLY A 45 8.86 8.69 -15.64
N TYR A 46 8.08 9.47 -16.38
CA TYR A 46 8.50 10.72 -17.01
C TYR A 46 7.45 11.81 -16.77
N ILE A 47 7.93 13.05 -16.66
CA ILE A 47 7.14 14.27 -16.67
C ILE A 47 7.01 14.70 -18.13
N ILE A 48 5.79 15.03 -18.52
CA ILE A 48 5.48 15.55 -19.84
C ILE A 48 5.59 17.08 -19.80
N GLU A 49 6.47 17.63 -20.62
CA GLU A 49 6.65 19.06 -20.83
C GLU A 49 6.06 19.46 -22.19
N ILE A 50 5.30 20.55 -22.24
CA ILE A 50 4.71 21.07 -23.47
C ILE A 50 5.34 22.44 -23.73
N LYS A 51 6.02 22.59 -24.87
CA LYS A 51 6.62 23.85 -25.31
C LYS A 51 6.21 24.10 -26.76
N ASN A 52 5.53 25.21 -27.02
CA ASN A 52 5.08 25.61 -28.36
C ASN A 52 4.24 24.55 -29.11
N GLY A 53 3.49 23.72 -28.39
CA GLY A 53 2.69 22.63 -28.97
C GLY A 53 3.44 21.29 -29.08
N ASP A 54 4.77 21.31 -28.98
CA ASP A 54 5.58 20.10 -28.94
C ASP A 54 5.59 19.50 -27.54
N THR A 55 5.50 18.17 -27.51
CA THR A 55 5.52 17.39 -26.28
C THR A 55 6.88 16.73 -26.13
N THR A 56 7.55 16.97 -25.00
CA THR A 56 8.80 16.28 -24.64
C THR A 56 8.64 15.57 -23.31
N GLU A 57 9.41 14.50 -23.14
CA GLU A 57 9.43 13.72 -21.91
C GLU A 57 10.75 13.96 -21.17
N ARG A 58 10.66 14.34 -19.91
CA ARG A 58 11.81 14.45 -19.01
C ARG A 58 11.66 13.43 -17.90
N LYS A 59 12.74 12.71 -17.58
CA LYS A 59 12.75 11.77 -16.48
C LYS A 59 12.25 12.42 -15.17
N GLY A 60 11.25 11.81 -14.53
CA GLY A 60 10.63 12.33 -13.31
C GLY A 60 9.28 11.69 -13.02
N ARG A 61 8.71 11.95 -11.84
CA ARG A 61 7.40 11.44 -11.43
C ARG A 61 6.53 12.55 -10.81
N GLN A 62 5.29 12.22 -10.49
CA GLN A 62 4.33 13.16 -9.91
C GLN A 62 4.73 13.63 -8.51
N SER A 63 5.21 12.72 -7.67
CA SER A 63 5.71 13.02 -6.33
C SER A 63 7.17 12.60 -6.16
N LEU A 64 7.89 13.28 -5.25
CA LEU A 64 9.20 12.83 -4.79
C LEU A 64 9.14 11.51 -3.99
N ALA A 65 7.96 11.14 -3.50
CA ALA A 65 7.72 9.84 -2.89
C ALA A 65 7.65 8.72 -3.94
N ASP A 66 7.21 9.04 -5.16
CA ASP A 66 7.13 8.07 -6.24
C ASP A 66 8.54 7.69 -6.69
N CYS A 67 8.76 6.39 -6.84
CA CYS A 67 10.03 5.85 -7.26
C CYS A 67 9.82 5.01 -8.52
N ASP A 68 10.82 5.00 -9.39
CA ASP A 68 10.90 3.90 -10.35
C ASP A 68 11.13 2.61 -9.59
N PHE A 69 10.72 1.50 -10.19
CA PHE A 69 10.91 0.22 -9.56
C PHE A 69 11.26 -0.89 -10.54
N LEU A 70 11.86 -1.93 -9.99
CA LEU A 70 12.03 -3.23 -10.62
C LEU A 70 11.54 -4.29 -9.63
N VAL A 71 10.60 -5.11 -10.06
CA VAL A 71 10.17 -6.30 -9.33
C VAL A 71 10.59 -7.52 -10.11
N LYS A 72 11.13 -8.51 -9.41
CA LYS A 72 11.43 -9.82 -9.99
C LYS A 72 10.63 -10.89 -9.29
N PHE A 73 10.31 -11.93 -10.04
CA PHE A 73 9.54 -13.07 -9.59
C PHE A 73 10.31 -14.36 -9.86
N ASN A 74 10.00 -15.43 -9.13
CA ASN A 74 10.40 -16.79 -9.48
C ASN A 74 9.38 -17.42 -10.45
N ALA A 75 9.64 -18.67 -10.87
CA ALA A 75 8.79 -19.40 -11.80
C ALA A 75 7.39 -19.69 -11.23
N GLU A 76 7.28 -19.71 -9.90
CA GLU A 76 6.05 -19.85 -9.12
C GLU A 76 5.30 -18.51 -8.96
N THR A 77 5.74 -17.44 -9.64
CA THR A 77 5.16 -16.09 -9.62
C THR A 77 5.23 -15.37 -8.26
N GLN A 78 6.07 -15.87 -7.35
CA GLN A 78 6.36 -15.24 -6.07
C GLN A 78 7.42 -14.16 -6.26
N LYS A 79 7.20 -13.00 -5.65
CA LYS A 79 8.12 -11.87 -5.70
C LYS A 79 9.43 -12.22 -4.98
N THR A 80 10.56 -12.16 -5.67
CA THR A 80 11.89 -12.47 -5.10
C THR A 80 12.70 -11.21 -4.77
N GLU A 81 12.51 -10.14 -5.55
CA GLU A 81 13.17 -8.86 -5.34
C GLU A 81 12.23 -7.68 -5.63
N HIS A 82 12.40 -6.59 -4.89
CA HIS A 82 11.79 -5.29 -5.21
C HIS A 82 12.81 -4.18 -4.99
N LEU A 83 13.20 -3.53 -6.09
CA LEU A 83 14.10 -2.41 -6.09
C LEU A 83 13.30 -1.15 -6.34
N PHE A 84 13.53 -0.13 -5.53
CA PHE A 84 13.08 1.23 -5.78
C PHE A 84 14.26 2.08 -6.19
N TYR A 85 14.06 3.03 -7.09
CA TYR A 85 15.09 3.93 -7.55
C TYR A 85 14.66 5.38 -7.33
N VAL A 86 15.59 6.20 -6.84
CA VAL A 86 15.42 7.66 -6.83
C VAL A 86 15.53 8.21 -8.26
N PRO A 87 15.07 9.45 -8.54
CA PRO A 87 15.09 10.03 -9.89
C PRO A 87 16.46 10.07 -10.59
N SER A 88 17.58 10.04 -9.84
CA SER A 88 18.94 9.95 -10.40
C SER A 88 19.31 8.56 -10.92
N GLY A 89 18.45 7.55 -10.75
CA GLY A 89 18.70 6.15 -11.11
C GLY A 89 19.44 5.34 -10.04
N LYS A 90 19.84 5.94 -8.92
CA LYS A 90 20.40 5.21 -7.78
C LYS A 90 19.33 4.36 -7.09
N VAL A 91 19.71 3.17 -6.60
CA VAL A 91 18.82 2.31 -5.80
C VAL A 91 18.50 3.00 -4.47
N LYS A 92 17.22 3.31 -4.27
CA LYS A 92 16.64 3.83 -3.04
C LYS A 92 16.50 2.72 -2.00
N ASP A 93 15.79 1.66 -2.32
CA ASP A 93 15.58 0.51 -1.43
C ASP A 93 15.69 -0.78 -2.24
N HIS A 94 16.25 -1.84 -1.64
CA HIS A 94 16.34 -3.17 -2.27
C HIS A 94 15.85 -4.25 -1.30
N TYR A 95 14.61 -4.66 -1.51
CA TYR A 95 13.97 -5.74 -0.78
C TYR A 95 14.26 -7.08 -1.45
N LYS A 96 14.51 -8.10 -0.63
CA LYS A 96 14.63 -9.50 -1.04
C LYS A 96 13.71 -10.35 -0.18
N PHE A 97 13.13 -11.37 -0.81
CA PHE A 97 12.14 -12.25 -0.20
C PHE A 97 12.57 -13.70 -0.34
N LYS A 98 12.35 -14.49 0.70
CA LYS A 98 12.61 -15.94 0.72
C LYS A 98 11.36 -16.68 1.15
N TYR A 99 11.22 -17.89 0.62
CA TYR A 99 10.05 -18.73 0.82
C TYR A 99 10.48 -20.12 1.28
N ASP A 100 9.62 -20.78 2.05
CA ASP A 100 9.75 -22.23 2.31
C ASP A 100 9.22 -23.06 1.12
N ALA A 101 9.32 -24.38 1.23
CA ALA A 101 8.85 -25.31 0.20
C ALA A 101 7.32 -25.30 0.02
N ALA A 102 6.56 -24.83 1.00
CA ALA A 102 5.12 -24.66 0.91
C ALA A 102 4.73 -23.31 0.28
N GLY A 103 5.70 -22.43 0.01
CA GLY A 103 5.49 -21.12 -0.58
C GLY A 103 5.12 -20.02 0.42
N ASN A 104 5.32 -20.25 1.73
CA ASN A 104 5.17 -19.22 2.75
C ASN A 104 6.41 -18.33 2.79
N MET A 105 6.23 -17.02 2.93
CA MET A 105 7.36 -16.08 3.00
C MET A 105 8.02 -16.16 4.36
N VAL A 106 9.16 -16.81 4.47
CA VAL A 106 9.88 -17.01 5.74
C VAL A 106 10.81 -15.87 6.11
N ASN A 107 11.22 -15.07 5.13
CA ASN A 107 12.12 -13.96 5.38
C ASN A 107 11.96 -12.82 4.36
N GLU A 108 12.02 -11.59 4.86
CA GLU A 108 12.09 -10.36 4.10
C GLU A 108 13.26 -9.52 4.62
N PHE A 109 14.09 -8.98 3.74
CA PHE A 109 15.18 -8.11 4.18
C PHE A 109 15.52 -7.01 3.18
N VAL A 110 16.05 -5.90 3.71
CA VAL A 110 16.39 -4.71 2.94
C VAL A 110 17.87 -4.42 3.03
N THR A 111 18.54 -4.43 1.86
CA THR A 111 20.01 -4.42 1.76
C THR A 111 20.62 -3.07 1.43
N LYS A 112 19.85 -2.16 0.84
CA LYS A 112 20.31 -0.83 0.42
C LYS A 112 19.28 0.21 0.82
N ARG A 113 19.75 1.35 1.36
CA ARG A 113 18.94 2.55 1.56
C ARG A 113 19.71 3.78 1.09
N PHE A 114 19.20 4.45 0.06
CA PHE A 114 19.63 5.79 -0.30
C PHE A 114 18.55 6.80 0.12
N TRP A 115 18.93 7.77 0.94
CA TRP A 115 18.10 8.94 1.20
C TRP A 115 18.95 10.21 1.29
N LYS A 116 18.35 11.33 0.87
CA LYS A 116 18.96 12.65 0.96
C LYS A 116 17.97 13.57 1.67
N TRP A 117 18.42 14.23 2.73
CA TRP A 117 17.65 15.25 3.44
C TRP A 117 18.52 16.45 3.72
N LYS A 118 18.12 17.60 3.17
CA LYS A 118 18.92 18.84 3.16
C LYS A 118 20.35 18.56 2.66
N ASN A 119 21.35 18.82 3.49
CA ASN A 119 22.78 18.63 3.20
C ASN A 119 23.32 17.25 3.61
N THR A 120 22.46 16.36 4.14
CA THR A 120 22.87 15.02 4.55
C THR A 120 22.50 14.02 3.45
N THR A 121 23.49 13.27 2.99
CA THR A 121 23.30 12.16 2.05
C THR A 121 23.71 10.88 2.76
N CYS A 122 22.82 9.90 2.82
CA CYS A 122 23.15 8.56 3.28
C CYS A 122 23.29 7.67 2.05
N ASP A 123 24.52 7.28 1.76
CA ASP A 123 24.85 6.21 0.81
C ASP A 123 25.35 5.03 1.66
N SER A 124 24.41 4.41 2.39
CA SER A 124 24.74 3.28 3.24
C SER A 124 24.99 2.05 2.37
N GLY A 125 26.25 1.66 2.28
CA GLY A 125 26.55 0.26 2.03
C GLY A 125 26.06 -0.54 3.23
N THR A 126 25.36 -1.64 2.97
CA THR A 126 25.14 -2.75 3.92
C THR A 126 23.97 -2.54 4.92
N TYR A 127 22.75 -2.90 4.50
CA TYR A 127 21.69 -3.49 5.33
C TYR A 127 21.08 -2.67 6.50
N TYR A 128 19.74 -2.66 6.62
CA TYR A 128 19.09 -2.00 7.77
C TYR A 128 17.85 -2.70 8.35
N ARG A 129 17.31 -3.77 7.73
CA ARG A 129 16.14 -4.49 8.27
C ARG A 129 16.06 -5.94 7.78
N SER A 130 15.82 -6.87 8.71
CA SER A 130 15.31 -8.23 8.48
C SER A 130 13.97 -8.39 9.14
N VAL A 131 13.12 -9.22 8.57
CA VAL A 131 11.94 -9.78 9.22
C VAL A 131 11.88 -11.27 8.94
N ASN A 132 11.89 -12.09 9.98
CA ASN A 132 11.64 -13.52 9.92
C ASN A 132 10.18 -13.81 10.26
N TYR A 133 9.59 -14.78 9.59
CA TYR A 133 8.19 -15.17 9.77
C TYR A 133 8.12 -16.66 10.13
N PHE A 134 7.31 -16.98 11.14
CA PHE A 134 7.17 -18.32 11.69
C PHE A 134 5.73 -18.77 11.62
N TYR A 135 5.52 -19.95 11.06
CA TYR A 135 4.21 -20.51 10.75
C TYR A 135 3.98 -21.78 11.56
N ASP A 136 2.72 -22.10 11.84
CA ASP A 136 2.35 -23.43 12.34
C ASP A 136 2.33 -24.48 11.22
N ALA A 137 2.06 -25.74 11.58
CA ALA A 137 1.98 -26.85 10.62
C ALA A 137 0.88 -26.68 9.55
N ALA A 138 -0.12 -25.82 9.79
CA ALA A 138 -1.17 -25.50 8.84
C ALA A 138 -0.81 -24.31 7.93
N GLY A 139 0.41 -23.76 8.04
CA GLY A 139 0.87 -22.63 7.24
C GLY A 139 0.37 -21.27 7.74
N LYS A 140 -0.09 -21.19 8.99
CA LYS A 140 -0.65 -19.96 9.56
C LYS A 140 0.42 -19.19 10.33
N LEU A 141 0.54 -17.89 10.07
CA LEU A 141 1.56 -17.04 10.68
C LEU A 141 1.33 -16.93 12.20
N GLN A 142 2.26 -17.44 13.00
CA GLN A 142 2.16 -17.37 14.47
C GLN A 142 2.97 -16.21 15.04
N LYS A 143 4.10 -15.90 14.41
CA LYS A 143 5.07 -14.93 14.92
C LYS A 143 5.86 -14.30 13.80
N SER A 144 6.26 -13.03 13.97
CA SER A 144 7.32 -12.42 13.19
C SER A 144 8.35 -11.74 14.08
N GLU A 145 9.61 -11.75 13.67
CA GLU A 145 10.72 -11.13 14.38
C GLU A 145 11.44 -10.19 13.43
N ALA A 146 11.51 -8.93 13.80
CA ALA A 146 12.19 -7.93 13.01
C ALA A 146 13.42 -7.40 13.75
N GLN A 147 14.51 -7.25 13.00
CA GLN A 147 15.76 -6.67 13.48
C GLN A 147 16.22 -5.58 12.54
N THR A 148 16.71 -4.47 13.08
CA THR A 148 17.33 -3.39 12.30
C THR A 148 18.77 -3.16 12.76
N SER A 149 19.73 -3.13 11.85
CA SER A 149 21.11 -2.74 12.14
C SER A 149 21.30 -1.23 11.97
N ASP A 150 22.15 -0.64 12.82
CA ASP A 150 22.73 0.68 12.53
C ASP A 150 23.98 0.48 11.67
N THR A 151 24.09 1.21 10.57
CA THR A 151 25.17 1.09 9.57
C THR A 151 26.55 1.46 10.10
N ILE A 152 26.64 1.90 11.37
CA ILE A 152 27.87 2.37 12.00
C ILE A 152 28.47 1.32 12.96
N THR A 153 27.68 0.40 13.51
CA THR A 153 28.16 -0.48 14.61
C THR A 153 27.92 -1.98 14.40
N ASP A 154 27.25 -2.38 13.32
CA ASP A 154 26.91 -3.78 12.99
C ASP A 154 26.16 -4.52 14.13
N LYS A 155 25.58 -3.77 15.07
CA LYS A 155 24.77 -4.27 16.16
C LYS A 155 23.28 -4.05 15.85
N PRO A 156 22.41 -5.04 16.12
CA PRO A 156 20.97 -4.83 16.03
C PRO A 156 20.55 -3.73 17.03
N LYS A 157 19.96 -2.67 16.51
CA LYS A 157 19.51 -1.48 17.25
C LYS A 157 18.10 -1.64 17.78
N HIS A 158 17.23 -2.29 17.01
CA HIS A 158 15.85 -2.53 17.39
C HIS A 158 15.48 -3.96 17.03
N PHE A 159 15.02 -4.68 18.03
CA PHE A 159 14.39 -5.97 17.90
C PHE A 159 12.93 -5.84 18.34
N TYR A 160 12.00 -6.24 17.48
CA TYR A 160 10.62 -6.40 17.89
C TYR A 160 10.05 -7.73 17.41
N THR A 161 9.24 -8.31 18.27
CA THR A 161 8.48 -9.53 18.02
C THR A 161 7.01 -9.19 17.92
N GLU A 162 6.35 -9.75 16.93
CA GLU A 162 4.90 -9.73 16.80
C GLU A 162 4.35 -11.14 16.97
N ILE A 163 3.32 -11.27 17.80
CA ILE A 163 2.60 -12.53 18.03
C ILE A 163 1.17 -12.35 17.55
N TYR A 164 0.67 -13.35 16.82
CA TYR A 164 -0.64 -13.35 16.21
C TYR A 164 -1.53 -14.39 16.90
N THR A 165 -2.76 -14.01 17.25
CA THR A 165 -3.75 -14.93 17.80
C THR A 165 -4.95 -15.01 16.87
N TYR A 166 -5.68 -16.13 16.97
CA TYR A 166 -6.75 -16.44 16.02
C TYR A 166 -7.90 -17.19 16.66
N ASP A 167 -9.07 -17.13 16.04
CA ASP A 167 -10.21 -17.98 16.38
C ASP A 167 -10.14 -19.35 15.68
N SER A 168 -11.12 -20.20 16.01
CA SER A 168 -11.28 -21.55 15.42
C SER A 168 -11.58 -21.54 13.92
N ALA A 169 -12.11 -20.44 13.38
CA ALA A 169 -12.34 -20.25 11.95
C ALA A 169 -11.10 -19.76 11.20
N GLY A 170 -9.97 -19.58 11.90
CA GLY A 170 -8.72 -19.15 11.29
C GLY A 170 -8.52 -17.64 11.21
N ARG A 171 -9.47 -16.83 11.68
CA ARG A 171 -9.43 -15.36 11.58
C ARG A 171 -8.59 -14.75 12.70
N LYS A 172 -7.81 -13.70 12.40
CA LYS A 172 -6.92 -13.07 13.37
C LYS A 172 -7.73 -12.37 14.45
N THR A 173 -7.59 -12.74 15.71
CA THR A 173 -8.30 -12.12 16.85
C THR A 173 -7.43 -11.15 17.62
N GLY A 174 -6.11 -11.24 17.46
CA GLY A 174 -5.19 -10.31 18.11
C GLY A 174 -3.82 -10.21 17.44
N LEU A 175 -3.15 -9.11 17.76
CA LEU A 175 -1.77 -8.82 17.43
C LEU A 175 -1.12 -8.21 18.67
N LYS A 176 0.06 -8.70 19.04
CA LYS A 176 0.86 -8.12 20.13
C LYS A 176 2.27 -7.85 19.62
N SER A 177 2.70 -6.60 19.65
CA SER A 177 4.07 -6.21 19.27
C SER A 177 4.85 -5.84 20.52
N SER A 178 6.05 -6.40 20.68
CA SER A 178 6.89 -6.25 21.88
C SER A 178 8.36 -6.08 21.47
N THR A 179 9.13 -5.30 22.24
CA THR A 179 10.59 -5.46 22.30
C THR A 179 10.93 -6.66 23.19
N GLU A 180 12.22 -6.95 23.36
CA GLU A 180 12.68 -7.95 24.36
C GLU A 180 12.25 -7.60 25.79
N GLU A 181 12.11 -6.30 26.09
CA GLU A 181 11.89 -5.80 27.45
C GLU A 181 10.41 -5.55 27.77
N ARG A 182 9.59 -5.16 26.77
CA ARG A 182 8.21 -4.74 27.00
C ARG A 182 7.32 -4.88 25.79
N VAL A 183 6.02 -4.95 26.07
CA VAL A 183 4.98 -4.74 25.06
C VAL A 183 5.07 -3.30 24.55
N ILE A 184 4.91 -3.09 23.25
CA ILE A 184 4.86 -1.77 22.63
C ILE A 184 3.40 -1.39 22.39
N ASN A 185 2.63 -2.31 21.81
CA ASN A 185 1.21 -2.15 21.53
C ASN A 185 0.54 -3.51 21.36
N ARG A 186 -0.79 -3.51 21.39
CA ARG A 186 -1.60 -4.66 20.96
C ARG A 186 -2.85 -4.20 20.24
N SER A 187 -3.38 -5.07 19.39
CA SER A 187 -4.67 -4.91 18.76
C SER A 187 -5.56 -6.12 19.02
N GLU A 188 -6.86 -5.88 19.11
CA GLU A 188 -7.90 -6.92 19.18
C GLU A 188 -8.87 -6.75 18.02
N TYR A 189 -9.33 -7.86 17.46
CA TYR A 189 -10.17 -7.88 16.27
C TYR A 189 -11.44 -8.70 16.53
N LYS A 190 -12.60 -8.16 16.16
CA LYS A 190 -13.89 -8.86 16.23
C LYS A 190 -14.56 -8.88 14.88
N TYR A 191 -15.32 -9.94 14.65
CA TYR A 191 -15.96 -10.21 13.38
C TYR A 191 -17.47 -10.28 13.51
N ASP A 192 -18.17 -9.86 12.46
CA ASP A 192 -19.59 -10.10 12.32
C ASP A 192 -19.90 -11.60 12.07
N LYS A 193 -21.19 -11.94 11.99
CA LYS A 193 -21.63 -13.32 11.74
C LYS A 193 -21.23 -13.85 10.37
N ALA A 194 -21.02 -12.96 9.40
CA ALA A 194 -20.57 -13.32 8.05
C ALA A 194 -19.03 -13.41 7.95
N GLY A 195 -18.32 -13.08 9.03
CA GLY A 195 -16.88 -13.16 9.14
C GLY A 195 -16.12 -11.96 8.59
N ASN A 196 -16.78 -10.82 8.40
CA ASN A 196 -16.07 -9.57 8.12
C ASN A 196 -15.58 -8.93 9.43
N LEU A 197 -14.48 -8.18 9.38
CA LEU A 197 -13.98 -7.42 10.52
C LEU A 197 -15.03 -6.37 10.88
N ALA A 198 -15.63 -6.42 12.07
CA ALA A 198 -16.62 -5.45 12.53
C ALA A 198 -15.99 -4.37 13.43
N GLU A 199 -14.95 -4.73 14.20
CA GLU A 199 -14.30 -3.85 15.17
C GLU A 199 -12.81 -4.17 15.29
N GLU A 200 -11.97 -3.14 15.31
CA GLU A 200 -10.57 -3.20 15.75
C GLU A 200 -10.37 -2.28 16.96
N LYS A 201 -9.79 -2.81 18.04
CA LYS A 201 -9.34 -2.02 19.19
C LYS A 201 -7.83 -1.98 19.24
N LYS A 202 -7.26 -0.81 19.51
CA LYS A 202 -5.81 -0.61 19.65
C LYS A 202 -5.47 -0.16 21.06
N TYR A 203 -4.37 -0.67 21.58
CA TYR A 203 -3.92 -0.40 22.93
C TYR A 203 -2.43 -0.05 22.96
N GLN A 204 -2.04 0.85 23.87
CA GLN A 204 -0.63 1.13 24.16
C GLN A 204 0.02 0.01 24.99
N PHE A 205 1.31 0.17 25.28
CA PHE A 205 2.11 -0.71 26.13
C PHE A 205 1.51 -0.96 27.52
N ASP A 206 0.84 0.04 28.12
CA ASP A 206 0.22 -0.01 29.44
C ASP A 206 -1.19 -0.62 29.43
N SER A 207 -1.62 -1.18 28.28
CA SER A 207 -2.97 -1.70 28.05
C SER A 207 -4.08 -0.65 28.06
N SER A 208 -3.76 0.64 28.03
CA SER A 208 -4.76 1.68 27.78
C SER A 208 -5.31 1.57 26.36
N LEU A 209 -6.64 1.61 26.22
CA LEU A 209 -7.31 1.66 24.92
C LEU A 209 -7.06 3.03 24.30
N THR A 210 -6.59 3.07 23.06
CA THR A 210 -6.35 4.32 22.32
C THR A 210 -7.38 4.56 21.25
N ASP A 211 -7.72 3.51 20.51
CA ASP A 211 -8.52 3.63 19.30
C ASP A 211 -9.55 2.51 19.24
N VAL A 212 -10.73 2.87 18.73
CA VAL A 212 -11.82 1.94 18.39
C VAL A 212 -12.22 2.24 16.95
N ASN A 213 -11.91 1.31 16.07
CA ASN A 213 -12.27 1.39 14.66
C ASN A 213 -13.44 0.45 14.37
N THR A 214 -14.43 0.89 13.61
CA THR A 214 -15.59 0.09 13.24
C THR A 214 -15.82 0.08 11.74
N TYR A 215 -16.43 -1.00 11.27
CA TYR A 215 -16.59 -1.28 9.85
C TYR A 215 -18.00 -1.80 9.57
N SER A 216 -18.63 -1.26 8.54
CA SER A 216 -19.95 -1.68 8.07
C SER A 216 -19.88 -2.25 6.66
N TYR A 217 -20.80 -3.15 6.33
CA TYR A 217 -20.83 -3.86 5.06
C TYR A 217 -22.24 -3.88 4.46
N ASP A 218 -22.32 -3.93 3.13
CA ASP A 218 -23.57 -4.22 2.41
C ASP A 218 -23.87 -5.74 2.38
N LYS A 219 -25.01 -6.10 1.78
CA LYS A 219 -25.44 -7.50 1.59
C LYS A 219 -24.50 -8.34 0.70
N ASP A 220 -23.68 -7.68 -0.10
CA ASP A 220 -22.71 -8.30 -1.01
C ASP A 220 -21.31 -8.34 -0.38
N GLN A 221 -21.22 -8.04 0.93
CA GLN A 221 -20.01 -8.05 1.76
C GLN A 221 -18.97 -6.99 1.39
N ASN A 222 -19.36 -5.94 0.67
CA ASN A 222 -18.48 -4.80 0.41
C ASN A 222 -18.49 -3.85 1.60
N CYS A 223 -17.32 -3.32 1.98
CA CYS A 223 -17.21 -2.37 3.09
C CYS A 223 -17.84 -1.02 2.68
N THR A 224 -18.91 -0.61 3.34
CA THR A 224 -19.66 0.62 3.04
C THR A 224 -19.26 1.78 3.93
N GLU A 225 -18.70 1.51 5.10
CA GLU A 225 -18.28 2.54 6.05
C GLU A 225 -17.08 2.07 6.88
N VAL A 226 -16.15 3.01 7.11
CA VAL A 226 -15.08 2.90 8.11
C VAL A 226 -15.18 4.09 9.04
N LYS A 227 -15.07 3.86 10.35
CA LYS A 227 -14.97 4.91 11.37
C LYS A 227 -13.74 4.68 12.22
N GLU A 228 -12.92 5.71 12.38
CA GLU A 228 -11.76 5.69 13.26
C GLU A 228 -11.97 6.64 14.42
N ALA A 229 -12.21 6.11 15.61
CA ALA A 229 -12.45 6.90 16.81
C ALA A 229 -11.33 6.69 17.84
N MET A 230 -11.08 7.72 18.64
CA MET A 230 -10.31 7.59 19.87
C MET A 230 -11.16 6.88 20.94
N HIS A 231 -10.51 6.36 21.98
CA HIS A 231 -11.17 5.66 23.10
C HIS A 231 -12.22 6.50 23.84
N ASN A 232 -12.13 7.83 23.77
CA ASN A 232 -13.08 8.77 24.37
C ASN A 232 -14.30 9.05 23.48
N GLY A 233 -14.43 8.36 22.34
CA GLY A 233 -15.51 8.53 21.38
C GLY A 233 -15.29 9.61 20.33
N PHE A 234 -14.19 10.37 20.39
CA PHE A 234 -13.87 11.39 19.38
C PHE A 234 -13.60 10.74 18.01
N LEU A 235 -14.47 11.01 17.03
CA LEU A 235 -14.35 10.50 15.68
C LEU A 235 -13.30 11.30 14.91
N ARG A 236 -12.13 10.69 14.62
CA ARG A 236 -11.07 11.34 13.85
C ARG A 236 -11.36 11.32 12.37
N SER A 237 -11.82 10.18 11.86
CA SER A 237 -12.10 10.00 10.45
C SER A 237 -13.30 9.09 10.21
N ARG A 238 -14.01 9.37 9.12
CA ARG A 238 -15.09 8.53 8.60
C ARG A 238 -14.95 8.42 7.09
N GLY A 239 -14.93 7.19 6.58
CA GLY A 239 -14.94 6.89 5.15
C GLY A 239 -16.27 6.24 4.77
N ILE A 240 -16.88 6.68 3.68
CA ILE A 240 -18.11 6.10 3.11
C ILE A 240 -17.83 5.66 1.69
N PHE A 241 -18.26 4.44 1.32
CA PHE A 241 -17.96 3.85 0.02
C PHE A 241 -19.24 3.42 -0.70
N LYS A 242 -19.32 3.70 -2.01
CA LYS A 242 -20.41 3.26 -2.87
C LYS A 242 -19.90 2.35 -3.98
N TYR A 243 -20.75 1.43 -4.39
CA TYR A 243 -20.42 0.38 -5.36
C TYR A 243 -21.49 0.32 -6.47
N SER A 244 -21.09 -0.14 -7.65
CA SER A 244 -21.99 -0.39 -8.78
C SER A 244 -21.80 -1.82 -9.29
N GLY A 245 -22.35 -2.79 -8.54
CA GLY A 245 -22.35 -4.21 -8.93
C GLY A 245 -21.00 -4.93 -8.95
N THR A 246 -19.91 -4.27 -8.55
CA THR A 246 -18.57 -4.87 -8.43
C THR A 246 -18.00 -4.63 -7.03
N LYS A 247 -16.97 -5.39 -6.65
CA LYS A 247 -16.25 -5.21 -5.37
C LYS A 247 -15.41 -3.92 -5.29
N TYR A 248 -15.32 -3.17 -6.38
CA TYR A 248 -14.53 -1.95 -6.44
C TYR A 248 -15.44 -0.74 -6.23
N ALA A 249 -15.10 0.09 -5.26
CA ALA A 249 -15.84 1.32 -5.02
C ALA A 249 -15.82 2.22 -6.25
N THR A 250 -16.98 2.76 -6.60
CA THR A 250 -17.16 3.79 -7.65
C THR A 250 -17.08 5.19 -7.06
N GLU A 251 -17.27 5.33 -5.76
CA GLU A 251 -17.15 6.58 -5.03
C GLU A 251 -16.65 6.32 -3.61
N GLU A 252 -15.82 7.23 -3.10
CA GLU A 252 -15.49 7.33 -1.67
C GLU A 252 -15.64 8.77 -1.18
N SER A 253 -16.09 8.92 0.06
CA SER A 253 -16.20 10.19 0.76
C SER A 253 -15.50 10.09 2.10
N TRP A 254 -14.68 11.09 2.43
CA TRP A 254 -13.90 11.16 3.66
C TRP A 254 -14.25 12.41 4.44
N TYR A 255 -14.38 12.23 5.75
CA TYR A 255 -14.64 13.27 6.72
C TYR A 255 -13.57 13.19 7.81
N TYR A 256 -12.95 14.32 8.14
CA TYR A 256 -12.06 14.43 9.30
C TYR A 256 -12.72 15.28 10.38
N ASN A 257 -12.82 14.74 11.59
CA ASN A 257 -13.55 15.34 12.70
C ASN A 257 -15.06 15.56 12.40
N GLU A 258 -15.71 14.53 11.85
CA GLU A 258 -17.14 14.45 11.51
C GLU A 258 -17.62 15.24 10.28
N GLU A 259 -17.68 16.57 10.34
CA GLU A 259 -18.22 17.44 9.29
C GLU A 259 -17.47 18.79 9.27
N PRO A 260 -17.38 19.48 8.12
CA PRO A 260 -17.92 19.10 6.82
C PRO A 260 -17.11 17.98 6.13
N LEU A 261 -17.64 17.45 5.03
CA LEU A 261 -16.89 16.60 4.09
C LEU A 261 -15.52 17.22 3.75
N ASP A 262 -14.46 16.43 3.90
CA ASP A 262 -13.10 16.82 3.57
C ASP A 262 -12.78 16.57 2.10
N CYS A 263 -13.11 15.38 1.60
CA CYS A 263 -12.99 15.09 0.18
C CYS A 263 -13.90 13.97 -0.29
N ARG A 264 -14.21 14.00 -1.59
CA ARG A 264 -14.92 12.93 -2.29
C ARG A 264 -14.18 12.58 -3.58
N ASN A 265 -14.04 11.30 -3.86
CA ASN A 265 -13.49 10.79 -5.11
C ASN A 265 -14.52 9.94 -5.85
N VAL A 266 -14.67 10.15 -7.16
CA VAL A 266 -15.49 9.32 -8.05
C VAL A 266 -14.60 8.67 -9.09
N TYR A 267 -14.76 7.36 -9.28
CA TYR A 267 -13.91 6.54 -10.14
C TYR A 267 -14.67 5.97 -11.33
N LYS A 268 -14.02 5.95 -12.49
CA LYS A 268 -14.40 5.11 -13.63
C LYS A 268 -13.29 4.12 -13.92
N ARG A 269 -13.66 2.93 -14.38
CA ARG A 269 -12.74 1.85 -14.68
C ARG A 269 -12.96 1.32 -16.09
N ASP A 270 -11.90 0.78 -16.67
CA ASP A 270 -12.00 -0.02 -17.90
C ASP A 270 -12.37 -1.48 -17.60
N GLU A 271 -12.47 -2.29 -18.66
CA GLU A 271 -12.80 -3.72 -18.60
C GLU A 271 -11.74 -4.56 -17.85
N HIS A 272 -10.52 -4.03 -17.71
CA HIS A 272 -9.44 -4.65 -16.93
C HIS A 272 -9.46 -4.20 -15.46
N ASN A 273 -10.49 -3.45 -15.04
CA ASN A 273 -10.65 -2.83 -13.71
C ASN A 273 -9.61 -1.75 -13.36
N ASN A 274 -8.85 -1.25 -14.34
CA ASN A 274 -7.93 -0.14 -14.14
C ASN A 274 -8.69 1.18 -14.05
N ILE A 275 -8.25 2.11 -13.19
CA ILE A 275 -8.90 3.42 -13.05
C ILE A 275 -8.57 4.28 -14.27
N VAL A 276 -9.55 4.57 -15.12
CA VAL A 276 -9.38 5.42 -16.30
C VAL A 276 -9.73 6.89 -16.02
N GLU A 277 -10.54 7.16 -15.00
CA GLU A 277 -10.88 8.52 -14.58
C GLU A 277 -11.07 8.58 -13.06
N THR A 278 -10.50 9.59 -12.43
CA THR A 278 -10.77 9.98 -11.04
C THR A 278 -11.21 11.44 -11.03
N ARG A 279 -12.35 11.72 -10.41
CA ARG A 279 -12.79 13.08 -10.09
C ARG A 279 -12.62 13.32 -8.61
N HIS A 280 -11.80 14.30 -8.25
CA HIS A 280 -11.53 14.68 -6.88
C HIS A 280 -12.25 15.98 -6.52
N TYR A 281 -13.02 15.95 -5.45
CA TYR A 281 -13.78 17.06 -4.92
C TYR A 281 -13.27 17.41 -3.51
N GLU A 282 -13.06 18.70 -3.23
CA GLU A 282 -12.63 19.23 -1.92
C GLU A 282 -13.82 19.52 -0.97
N SER A 283 -15.05 19.38 -1.48
CA SER A 283 -16.30 19.44 -0.72
C SER A 283 -17.39 18.79 -1.58
N GLU A 284 -18.66 18.79 -1.13
CA GLU A 284 -19.73 18.05 -1.81
C GLU A 284 -19.80 18.38 -3.31
N ASP A 285 -19.74 19.66 -3.68
CA ASP A 285 -19.89 20.08 -5.08
C ASP A 285 -18.68 20.82 -5.67
N THR A 286 -17.57 20.93 -4.93
CA THR A 286 -16.37 21.65 -5.42
C THR A 286 -15.38 20.70 -6.07
N LEU A 287 -15.51 20.52 -7.40
CA LEU A 287 -14.57 19.74 -8.19
C LEU A 287 -13.20 20.44 -8.24
N HIS A 288 -12.19 19.82 -7.64
CA HIS A 288 -10.82 20.31 -7.63
C HIS A 288 -10.02 19.82 -8.84
N SER A 289 -10.12 18.53 -9.15
CA SER A 289 -9.37 17.97 -10.29
C SER A 289 -10.03 16.76 -10.94
N ILE A 290 -9.71 16.56 -12.21
CA ILE A 290 -9.98 15.33 -12.96
C ILE A 290 -8.64 14.74 -13.38
N THR A 291 -8.38 13.51 -12.98
CA THR A 291 -7.25 12.71 -13.46
C THR A 291 -7.77 11.68 -14.45
N VAL A 292 -7.17 11.59 -15.63
CA VAL A 292 -7.49 10.59 -16.65
C VAL A 292 -6.25 9.75 -16.92
N ASN A 293 -6.39 8.43 -16.86
CA ASN A 293 -5.33 7.49 -17.24
C ASN A 293 -5.66 6.88 -18.61
N ARG A 294 -4.66 6.84 -19.49
CA ARG A 294 -4.74 6.19 -20.80
C ARG A 294 -3.72 5.08 -20.85
N TYR A 295 -4.22 3.85 -20.88
CA TYR A 295 -3.38 2.64 -20.86
C TYR A 295 -3.15 2.09 -22.26
N GLU A 296 -1.94 1.59 -22.50
CA GLU A 296 -1.63 0.66 -23.59
C GLU A 296 -1.22 -0.68 -22.96
N TYR A 297 -1.55 -1.79 -23.60
CA TYR A 297 -1.42 -3.14 -23.05
C TYR A 297 -0.55 -4.04 -23.92
N ASP A 298 0.12 -5.01 -23.30
CA ASP A 298 0.73 -6.12 -24.02
C ASP A 298 -0.29 -7.23 -24.35
N LYS A 299 0.19 -8.27 -25.05
CA LYS A 299 -0.64 -9.42 -25.46
C LYS A 299 -1.23 -10.24 -24.31
N TYR A 300 -0.75 -10.06 -23.08
CA TYR A 300 -1.27 -10.73 -21.88
C TYR A 300 -2.26 -9.83 -21.11
N GLY A 301 -2.55 -8.62 -21.61
CA GLY A 301 -3.45 -7.67 -20.95
C GLY A 301 -2.80 -6.93 -19.78
N ASN A 302 -1.46 -6.92 -19.69
CA ASN A 302 -0.75 -6.10 -18.72
C ASN A 302 -0.43 -4.74 -19.33
N TRP A 303 -0.69 -3.64 -18.61
CA TRP A 303 -0.40 -2.33 -19.17
C TRP A 303 1.12 -2.11 -19.26
N THR A 304 1.57 -1.63 -20.42
CA THR A 304 2.97 -1.31 -20.75
C THR A 304 3.22 0.18 -20.78
N LYS A 305 2.16 0.99 -20.89
CA LYS A 305 2.22 2.45 -20.80
C LYS A 305 0.97 3.00 -20.12
N ASN A 306 1.14 4.03 -19.30
CA ASN A 306 0.05 4.83 -18.74
C ASN A 306 0.36 6.31 -18.94
N THR A 307 -0.43 7.01 -19.76
CA THR A 307 -0.39 8.46 -19.87
C THR A 307 -1.41 9.08 -18.92
N ILE A 308 -0.95 9.90 -17.99
CA ILE A 308 -1.74 10.53 -16.95
C ILE A 308 -1.97 12.00 -17.31
N LEU A 309 -3.24 12.35 -17.46
CA LEU A 309 -3.69 13.71 -17.71
C LEU A 309 -4.31 14.26 -16.43
N ILE A 310 -3.96 15.49 -16.07
CA ILE A 310 -4.59 16.23 -14.97
C ILE A 310 -5.28 17.46 -15.56
N ASN A 311 -6.58 17.58 -15.31
CA ASN A 311 -7.44 18.64 -15.84
C ASN A 311 -7.29 18.78 -17.37
N GLY A 312 -7.31 17.64 -18.06
CA GLY A 312 -7.21 17.54 -19.52
C GLY A 312 -5.82 17.73 -20.13
N LYS A 313 -4.79 18.04 -19.33
CA LYS A 313 -3.42 18.24 -19.81
C LYS A 313 -2.55 17.02 -19.46
N PRO A 314 -1.81 16.43 -20.40
CA PRO A 314 -0.86 15.36 -20.08
C PRO A 314 0.22 15.91 -19.14
N LYS A 315 0.47 15.19 -18.06
CA LYS A 315 1.44 15.58 -17.02
C LYS A 315 2.51 14.53 -16.80
N PHE A 316 2.14 13.26 -16.88
CA PHE A 316 3.06 12.16 -16.64
C PHE A 316 2.82 11.03 -17.64
N VAL A 317 3.88 10.28 -17.90
CA VAL A 317 3.78 8.99 -18.57
C VAL A 317 4.63 7.97 -17.81
N LEU A 318 4.05 6.80 -17.58
CA LEU A 318 4.73 5.66 -16.99
C LEU A 318 4.91 4.60 -18.08
N TYR A 319 6.10 4.03 -18.17
CA TYR A 319 6.40 2.89 -19.03
C TYR A 319 6.71 1.67 -18.18
N ARG A 320 6.20 0.51 -18.60
CA ARG A 320 6.54 -0.80 -18.04
C ARG A 320 7.20 -1.67 -19.10
N THR A 321 8.37 -2.19 -18.75
CA THR A 321 8.98 -3.32 -19.44
C THR A 321 8.68 -4.57 -18.63
N ILE A 322 8.00 -5.53 -19.26
CA ILE A 322 7.58 -6.78 -18.62
C ILE A 322 8.27 -7.94 -19.33
N GLU A 323 8.99 -8.76 -18.56
CA GLU A 323 9.60 -9.99 -19.04
C GLU A 323 8.79 -11.17 -18.52
N TYR A 324 8.64 -12.19 -19.35
CA TYR A 324 7.91 -13.41 -19.03
C TYR A 324 8.87 -14.60 -19.03
N TYR A 325 8.54 -15.62 -18.25
CA TYR A 325 9.12 -16.95 -18.48
C TYR A 325 8.63 -17.47 -19.82
N PHE A 326 9.52 -18.07 -20.62
CA PHE A 326 9.12 -18.75 -21.85
C PHE A 326 8.14 -19.87 -21.50
N GLU A 327 7.02 -19.93 -22.22
CA GLU A 327 6.07 -21.04 -22.16
C GLU A 327 6.51 -22.20 -23.04
#